data_AF-A0A323UWT2-F1
#
_entry.id   AF-A0A323UWT2-F1
#
_cell.length_a   1.000
_cell.length_b   1.000
_cell.length_c   1.000
_cell.angle_alpha   90.00
_cell.angle_beta   90.00
_cell.angle_gamma   90.00
#
_symmetry.space_group_name_H-M   'P 1'
#
loop_
_entity.id
_entity.type
_entity.pdbx_description
1 polymer ?
#
loop_
_entity_poly.entity_id
_entity_poly.type
_entity_poly.pdbx_seq_one_letter_code
_entity_poly.pdbx_strand_id
1 'polypeptide(L)' 'MKRKIELWDRNSNYIWGELDSSNKIELWDRQQNYIWGELKGGKIELWDKEQNYIWGELKGNEIELWDKEQNYIWGELK' A
#
# COMPACT_ATOMS: atom_id res chain seq x y z
N MET A 1 -2.94 8.24 15.76
CA MET A 1 -3.97 7.20 15.55
C MET A 1 -3.60 6.47 14.27
N LYS A 2 -3.75 5.14 14.21
CA LYS A 2 -3.44 4.35 13.01
C LYS A 2 -4.73 3.79 12.42
N ARG A 3 -4.82 3.82 11.09
CA ARG A 3 -5.91 3.22 10.30
C ARG A 3 -5.37 1.97 9.62
N LYS A 4 -6.20 0.93 9.49
CA LYS A 4 -5.75 -0.34 8.92
C LYS A 4 -5.84 -0.31 7.41
N ILE A 5 -4.84 -0.82 6.73
CA ILE A 5 -4.85 -1.03 5.29
C ILE A 5 -5.02 -2.53 5.03
N GLU A 6 -5.93 -2.87 4.12
CA GLU A 6 -6.09 -4.22 3.58
C GLU A 6 -6.07 -4.14 2.06
N LEU A 7 -5.22 -4.94 1.41
CA LEU A 7 -5.01 -4.92 -0.03
C LEU A 7 -4.93 -6.34 -0.60
N TRP A 8 -5.22 -6.45 -1.89
CA TRP A 8 -5.17 -7.67 -2.68
C TRP A 8 -4.57 -7.41 -4.06
N ASP A 9 -3.91 -8.42 -4.61
CA ASP A 9 -3.47 -8.42 -6.00
C ASP A 9 -4.33 -9.37 -6.86
N ARG A 10 -4.05 -9.41 -8.17
CA ARG A 10 -4.79 -10.26 -9.13
C ARG A 10 -4.72 -11.76 -8.82
N ASN A 11 -3.72 -12.20 -8.05
CA ASN A 11 -3.54 -13.58 -7.63
C ASN A 11 -4.18 -13.85 -6.26
N SER A 12 -4.97 -12.92 -5.71
CA SER A 12 -5.56 -12.99 -4.38
C SER A 12 -4.54 -13.08 -3.26
N ASN A 13 -3.30 -12.59 -3.48
CA ASN A 13 -2.36 -12.40 -2.40
C ASN A 13 -2.86 -11.28 -1.49
N TYR A 14 -2.69 -11.47 -0.19
CA TYR A 14 -3.15 -10.52 0.82
C TYR A 14 -1.98 -9.72 1.37
N ILE A 15 -2.12 -8.40 1.35
CA ILE A 15 -1.20 -7.43 1.91
C ILE A 15 -1.97 -6.62 2.95
N TRP A 16 -1.38 -6.37 4.10
CA TRP A 16 -2.01 -5.62 5.18
C TRP A 16 -1.04 -4.64 5.80
N GLY A 17 -1.57 -3.66 6.51
CA GLY A 17 -0.73 -2.77 7.30
C GLY A 17 -1.48 -1.59 7.83
N GLU A 18 -0.84 -0.43 7.84
CA GLU A 18 -1.37 0.73 8.53
C GLU A 18 -0.92 2.06 7.92
N LEU A 19 -1.83 3.04 7.99
CA LEU A 19 -1.55 4.46 7.76
C LEU A 19 -1.58 5.18 9.10
N ASP A 20 -0.49 5.85 9.46
CA ASP A 20 -0.41 6.64 10.69
C ASP A 20 -0.84 8.10 10.48
N SER A 21 -0.95 8.85 11.58
CA SER A 21 -1.34 10.27 11.57
C SER A 21 -0.27 11.21 10.99
N SER A 22 0.93 10.70 10.71
CA SER A 22 2.01 11.40 10.01
C SER A 22 2.06 11.02 8.52
N ASN A 23 0.99 10.39 8.01
CA ASN A 23 0.85 9.90 6.64
C ASN A 23 1.86 8.83 6.23
N LYS A 24 2.52 8.16 7.19
CA LYS A 24 3.39 7.03 6.88
C LYS A 24 2.56 5.78 6.67
N ILE A 25 2.95 5.01 5.67
CA ILE A 25 2.37 3.72 5.32
C ILE A 25 3.41 2.65 5.61
N GLU A 26 2.99 1.61 6.32
CA GLU A 26 3.75 0.38 6.53
C GLU A 26 2.86 -0.80 6.14
N LEU A 27 3.36 -1.71 5.29
CA LEU A 27 2.63 -2.86 4.78
C LEU A 27 3.47 -4.14 4.85
N TRP A 28 2.78 -5.27 4.97
CA TRP A 28 3.33 -6.61 4.98
C TRP A 28 2.49 -7.56 4.16
N ASP A 29 3.15 -8.57 3.58
CA ASP A 29 2.49 -9.71 2.97
C ASP A 29 2.64 -10.97 3.82
N ARG A 30 2.02 -12.07 3.37
CA ARG A 30 2.06 -13.37 4.08
C ARG A 30 3.48 -13.93 4.25
N GLN A 31 4.43 -13.49 3.44
CA GLN A 31 5.83 -13.91 3.48
C GLN A 31 6.68 -12.99 4.36
N GLN A 32 6.08 -12.00 5.04
CA GLN A 32 6.76 -11.00 5.86
C GLN A 32 7.67 -10.08 5.05
N ASN A 33 7.39 -9.91 3.75
CA ASN A 33 8.00 -8.84 2.97
C ASN A 33 7.49 -7.51 3.52
N TYR A 34 8.37 -6.51 3.57
CA TYR A 34 8.06 -5.21 4.14
C TYR A 34 8.06 -4.16 3.05
N ILE A 35 6.98 -3.39 2.98
CA ILE A 35 6.78 -2.27 2.07
C ILE A 35 6.48 -1.04 2.94
N TRP A 36 7.12 0.08 2.63
CA TRP A 36 6.94 1.32 3.38
C TRP A 36 6.82 2.51 2.44
N GLY A 37 6.24 3.60 2.95
CA GLY A 37 6.24 4.87 2.25
C GLY A 37 5.27 5.84 2.87
N GLU A 38 4.58 6.61 2.04
CA GLU A 38 3.78 7.73 2.51
C GLU A 38 2.61 8.11 1.61
N LEU A 39 1.62 8.77 2.21
CA LEU A 39 0.47 9.38 1.55
C LEU A 39 0.66 10.90 1.45
N LYS A 40 0.71 11.44 0.23
CA LYS A 40 0.83 12.88 -0.06
C LYS A 40 -0.34 13.37 -0.90
N GLY A 41 -1.28 14.08 -0.28
CA GLY A 41 -2.39 14.72 -1.00
C GLY A 41 -3.23 13.74 -1.81
N GLY A 42 -3.50 12.55 -1.26
CA GLY A 42 -4.24 11.48 -1.93
C GLY A 42 -3.39 10.55 -2.79
N LYS A 43 -2.10 10.85 -3.03
CA LYS A 43 -1.17 9.97 -3.75
C LYS A 43 -0.39 9.11 -2.78
N ILE A 44 -0.22 7.84 -3.11
CA ILE A 44 0.56 6.87 -2.34
C ILE A 44 1.88 6.63 -3.07
N GLU A 45 2.98 6.69 -2.34
CA GLU A 45 4.33 6.36 -2.81
C GLU A 45 4.92 5.33 -1.85
N LEU A 46 5.37 4.18 -2.35
CA LEU A 46 5.83 3.05 -1.56
C LEU A 46 7.09 2.41 -2.16
N TRP A 47 7.87 1.77 -1.30
CA TRP A 47 9.08 1.03 -1.63
C TRP A 47 9.16 -0.27 -0.86
N ASP A 48 9.72 -1.30 -1.48
CA ASP A 48 10.11 -2.53 -0.81
C ASP A 48 11.61 -2.54 -0.46
N LYS A 49 12.08 -3.62 0.19
CA LYS A 49 13.49 -3.79 0.58
C LYS A 49 14.47 -3.73 -0.60
N GLU A 50 14.02 -4.06 -1.81
CA GLU A 50 14.81 -4.05 -3.03
C GLU A 50 14.77 -2.69 -3.76
N GLN A 51 14.12 -1.69 -3.17
CA GLN A 51 13.89 -0.37 -3.77
C GLN A 51 13.00 -0.40 -5.02
N ASN A 52 12.14 -1.43 -5.16
CA ASN A 52 11.10 -1.39 -6.18
C ASN A 52 10.07 -0.33 -5.79
N TYR A 53 9.70 0.50 -6.77
CA TYR A 53 8.74 1.58 -6.56
C TYR A 53 7.32 1.11 -6.87
N ILE A 54 6.41 1.41 -5.93
CA ILE A 54 4.98 1.18 -6.05
C ILE A 54 4.30 2.53 -5.83
N TRP A 55 3.34 2.89 -6.68
CA TRP A 55 2.63 4.16 -6.61
C TRP A 55 1.13 3.95 -6.71
N GLY A 56 0.36 4.95 -6.28
CA GLY A 56 -1.07 4.88 -6.45
C GLY A 56 -1.82 6.00 -5.79
N GLU A 57 -3.08 5.75 -5.44
CA GLU A 57 -4.00 6.77 -4.95
C GLU A 57 -4.92 6.23 -3.84
N LEU A 58 -5.30 7.10 -2.92
CA LEU A 58 -6.35 6.89 -1.92
C LEU A 58 -7.55 7.78 -2.27
N LYS A 59 -8.68 7.17 -2.63
CA LYS A 59 -9.94 7.85 -2.98
C LYS A 59 -11.00 7.54 -1.92
N GLY A 60 -11.15 8.44 -0.96
CA GLY A 60 -11.98 8.19 0.22
C GLY A 60 -11.34 7.10 1.09
N ASN A 61 -11.87 5.88 1.03
CA ASN A 61 -11.28 4.71 1.68
C ASN A 61 -10.68 3.70 0.70
N GLU A 62 -10.90 3.86 -0.61
CA GLU A 62 -10.40 2.93 -1.63
C GLU A 62 -8.94 3.23 -1.94
N ILE A 63 -8.12 2.19 -2.02
CA ILE A 63 -6.70 2.25 -2.37
C ILE A 63 -6.50 1.52 -3.69
N GLU A 64 -5.79 2.16 -4.61
CA GLU A 64 -5.32 1.57 -5.87
C GLU A 64 -3.83 1.79 -5.99
N LEU A 65 -3.06 0.74 -6.30
CA LEU A 65 -1.61 0.80 -6.46
C LEU A 65 -1.15 0.05 -7.71
N TRP A 66 0.01 0.46 -8.23
CA TRP A 66 0.71 -0.14 -9.35
C TRP A 66 2.21 -0.20 -9.09
N ASP A 67 2.87 -1.20 -9.64
CA ASP A 67 4.33 -1.27 -9.71
C ASP A 67 4.85 -0.99 -11.13
N LYS A 68 6.18 -0.98 -11.28
CA LYS A 68 6.85 -0.72 -12.56
C LYS A 68 6.43 -1.68 -13.69
N GLU A 69 5.93 -2.87 -13.35
CA GLU A 69 5.50 -3.91 -14.29
C GLU A 69 3.99 -3.83 -14.58
N GLN A 70 3.30 -2.81 -14.07
CA GLN A 70 1.84 -2.62 -14.19
C GLN A 70 1.02 -3.69 -13.47
N ASN A 71 1.60 -4.35 -12.45
CA ASN A 71 0.81 -5.18 -11.55
C ASN A 71 -0.13 -4.28 -10.76
N TYR A 72 -1.40 -4.69 -10.64
CA TYR A 72 -2.43 -3.92 -9.95
C TYR A 72 -2.73 -4.52 -8.59
N ILE A 73 -2.70 -3.67 -7.56
CA ILE A 73 -3.04 -3.98 -6.18
C ILE A 73 -4.16 -3.03 -5.78
N TRP A 74 -5.20 -3.53 -5.13
CA TRP A 74 -6.35 -2.73 -4.69
C TRP A 74 -6.76 -3.08 -3.28
N GLY A 75 -7.50 -2.20 -2.63
CA GLY A 75 -8.15 -2.52 -1.37
C GLY A 75 -8.65 -1.28 -0.68
N GLU A 76 -8.56 -1.25 0.64
CA GLU A 76 -9.22 -0.22 1.42
C GLU A 76 -8.52 0.13 2.74
N LEU A 77 -8.87 1.32 3.22
CA LEU A 77 -8.45 1.88 4.49
C LEU A 77 -9.60 1.81 5.51
N LYS A 78 -9.45 0.96 6.53
CA LYS A 78 -10.42 0.71 7.61
C LYS A 78 -10.17 1.54 8.86
#